data_AF-A0A024W2F6-F1
#
_entry.id   AF-A0A024W2F6-F1
#
_cell.length_a   1.000
_cell.length_b   1.000
_cell.length_c   1.000
_cell.angle_alpha   90.00
_cell.angle_beta   90.00
_cell.angle_gamma   90.00
#
_symmetry.space_group_name_H-M   'P 1'
#
loop_
_entity.id
_entity.type
_entity.pdbx_description
1 polymer ?
#
loop_
_entity_poly.entity_id
_entity_poly.type
_entity_poly.pdbx_seq_one_letter_code
_entity_poly.pdbx_strand_id
1 'polypeptide(L)'
;MKRIIHLKYYVPGLLKKLFNVDGSGLAIEEILINLEKKNLTINTVNYTLNPFVNITEKCEYFQKENDQNNTHYKQSTTLNINGFGYMKSLIENTIINTIREKSKQGISIMNDTIKRTVNDNIYINNLDKEKK
;
A
#
# COMPACT_ATOMS: atom_id res chain seq x y z
N MET A 1 4.47 -14.58 -2.97
CA MET A 1 5.09 -13.86 -4.12
C MET A 1 5.84 -12.66 -3.58
N LYS A 2 7.02 -12.32 -4.13
CA LYS A 2 7.81 -11.16 -3.70
C LYS A 2 8.08 -10.26 -4.89
N ARG A 3 7.92 -8.95 -4.72
CA ARG A 3 8.17 -7.94 -5.77
C ARG A 3 8.90 -6.72 -5.21
N ILE A 4 9.61 -6.03 -6.10
CA ILE A 4 10.21 -4.73 -5.81
C ILE A 4 9.28 -3.66 -6.36
N ILE A 5 8.98 -2.65 -5.55
CA ILE A 5 8.16 -1.52 -5.96
C ILE A 5 9.00 -0.25 -5.93
N HIS A 6 8.86 0.54 -6.99
CA HIS A 6 9.46 1.87 -7.07
C HIS A 6 8.44 2.89 -6.57
N LEU A 7 8.85 3.67 -5.58
CA LEU A 7 8.01 4.62 -4.87
C LEU A 7 8.45 6.03 -5.22
N LYS A 8 7.48 6.89 -5.54
CA LYS A 8 7.68 8.33 -5.68
C LYS A 8 7.09 9.00 -4.45
N TYR A 9 7.93 9.65 -3.68
CA TYR A 9 7.54 10.37 -2.47
C TYR A 9 7.62 11.88 -2.72
N TYR A 10 6.66 12.59 -2.14
CA TYR A 10 6.87 14.01 -1.88
C TYR A 10 7.70 14.15 -0.61
N VAL A 11 8.99 14.46 -0.77
CA VAL A 11 9.88 14.76 0.34
C VAL A 11 9.99 16.29 0.46
N PRO A 12 9.61 16.91 1.59
CA PRO A 12 9.85 18.33 1.81
C PRO A 12 11.30 18.72 1.56
N GLY A 13 11.56 19.91 1.01
CA GLY A 13 12.91 20.31 0.59
C GLY A 13 13.97 20.22 1.69
N LEU A 14 13.59 20.47 2.95
CA LEU A 14 14.47 20.29 4.11
C LEU A 14 14.93 18.83 4.27
N LEU A 15 14.00 17.89 4.08
CA LEU A 15 14.28 16.45 4.20
C LEU A 15 15.06 15.92 2.98
N LYS A 16 14.83 16.46 1.77
CA LYS A 16 15.62 16.06 0.58
C LYS A 16 17.11 16.27 0.80
N LYS A 17 17.48 17.44 1.36
CA LYS A 17 18.88 17.77 1.68
C LYS A 17 19.43 16.91 2.81
N LEU A 18 18.62 16.66 3.85
CA LEU A 18 19.03 15.89 5.02
C LEU A 18 19.29 14.42 4.70
N PHE A 19 18.45 13.82 3.85
CA PHE A 19 18.54 12.41 3.49
C PHE A 19 19.32 12.16 2.19
N ASN A 20 19.76 13.21 1.49
CA ASN A 20 20.35 13.16 0.15
C ASN A 20 19.53 12.29 -0.81
N VAL A 21 18.20 12.51 -0.85
CA VAL A 21 17.27 11.78 -1.71
C VAL A 21 16.59 12.71 -2.72
N ASP A 22 16.36 12.18 -3.92
CA ASP A 22 15.71 12.87 -5.02
C ASP A 22 14.17 12.83 -4.95
N GLY A 23 13.62 12.11 -3.96
CA GLY A 23 12.18 11.87 -3.81
C GLY A 23 11.71 10.55 -4.42
N SER A 24 12.64 9.69 -4.85
CA SER A 24 12.35 8.31 -5.20
C SER A 24 12.83 7.34 -4.11
N GLY A 25 12.31 6.12 -4.12
CA GLY A 25 12.90 5.04 -3.35
C GLY A 25 12.30 3.69 -3.69
N LEU A 26 12.85 2.67 -3.06
CA LEU A 26 12.49 1.29 -3.28
C LEU A 26 11.81 0.73 -2.04
N ALA A 27 10.84 -0.13 -2.26
CA ALA A 27 10.34 -1.02 -1.23
C ALA A 27 10.27 -2.45 -1.75
N ILE A 28 10.31 -3.37 -0.81
CA ILE A 28 10.12 -4.79 -1.05
C ILE A 28 8.72 -5.13 -0.55
N GLU A 29 7.94 -5.75 -1.42
CA GLU A 29 6.59 -6.19 -1.09
C GLU A 29 6.50 -7.71 -1.17
N GLU A 30 5.93 -8.32 -0.14
CA GLU A 30 5.63 -9.74 -0.05
C GLU A 30 4.12 -9.94 0.02
N ILE A 31 3.61 -10.78 -0.88
CA ILE A 31 2.19 -11.10 -1.01
C ILE A 31 1.98 -12.56 -0.65
N LEU A 32 1.06 -12.79 0.30
CA LEU A 32 0.65 -14.09 0.80
C LEU A 32 -0.86 -14.25 0.55
N ILE A 33 -1.24 -15.35 -0.11
CA ILE A 33 -2.64 -15.65 -0.44
C ILE A 33 -3.00 -16.98 0.21
N ASN A 34 -4.05 -16.98 1.02
CA ASN A 34 -4.69 -18.17 1.54
C ASN A 34 -6.12 -18.25 0.97
N LEU A 35 -6.31 -19.16 0.00
CA LEU A 35 -7.59 -19.32 -0.67
C LEU A 35 -8.65 -19.99 0.23
N GLU A 36 -8.24 -20.94 1.06
CA GLU A 36 -9.13 -21.64 2.00
C GLU A 36 -9.75 -20.64 3.00
N LYS A 37 -8.91 -19.78 3.58
CA LYS A 37 -9.34 -18.72 4.52
C LYS A 37 -9.82 -17.45 3.82
N LYS A 38 -9.83 -17.41 2.48
CA LYS A 38 -10.15 -16.22 1.66
C LYS A 38 -9.47 -14.95 2.19
N ASN A 39 -8.14 -15.05 2.38
CA ASN A 39 -7.32 -13.98 2.94
C ASN A 39 -6.13 -13.67 2.02
N LEU A 40 -5.96 -12.40 1.69
CA LEU A 40 -4.79 -11.83 1.03
C LEU A 40 -4.08 -10.90 2.01
N THR A 41 -2.82 -11.20 2.30
CA THR A 41 -1.94 -10.37 3.12
C THR A 41 -0.80 -9.82 2.27
N ILE A 42 -0.53 -8.53 2.39
CA ILE A 42 0.54 -7.82 1.70
C ILE A 42 1.41 -7.14 2.75
N ASN A 43 2.69 -7.47 2.78
CA ASN A 43 3.68 -6.85 3.66
C ASN A 43 4.65 -6.02 2.83
N THR A 44 4.80 -4.75 3.14
CA THR A 44 5.69 -3.82 2.43
C THR A 44 6.72 -3.26 3.39
N VAL A 45 8.00 -3.30 3.02
CA VAL A 45 9.09 -2.69 3.79
C VAL A 45 9.89 -1.78 2.88
N ASN A 46 10.15 -0.55 3.31
CA ASN A 46 11.03 0.35 2.56
C ASN A 46 12.48 -0.15 2.60
N TYR A 47 13.17 -0.02 1.47
CA TYR A 47 14.59 -0.30 1.34
C TYR A 47 15.42 1.00 1.40
N THR A 48 14.95 2.05 0.73
CA THR A 48 15.60 3.38 0.76
C THR A 48 15.37 4.06 2.11
N LEU A 49 16.30 4.92 2.55
CA LEU A 49 16.31 5.62 3.85
C LEU A 49 16.63 4.74 5.08
N ASN A 50 16.90 3.45 4.90
CA ASN A 50 17.46 2.58 5.93
C ASN A 50 18.93 3.00 6.22
N PRO A 51 19.40 3.05 7.50
CA PRO A 51 18.71 2.65 8.74
C PRO A 51 17.95 3.76 9.46
N PHE A 52 17.89 4.95 8.86
CA PHE A 52 17.34 6.16 9.48
C PHE A 52 15.82 6.15 9.63
N VAL A 53 15.11 5.68 8.60
CA VAL A 53 13.65 5.59 8.58
C VAL A 53 13.28 4.20 8.08
N ASN A 54 12.60 3.43 8.92
CA ASN A 54 12.06 2.13 8.58
C ASN A 54 10.54 2.16 8.72
N ILE A 55 9.86 1.85 7.63
CA ILE A 55 8.42 1.78 7.47
C ILE A 55 8.09 0.36 7.07
N THR A 56 7.28 -0.30 7.90
CA THR A 56 6.69 -1.61 7.58
C THR A 56 5.18 -1.44 7.52
N GLU A 57 4.58 -1.80 6.41
CA GLU A 57 3.15 -1.78 6.19
C GLU A 57 2.63 -3.21 6.01
N LYS A 58 1.49 -3.49 6.64
CA LYS A 58 0.72 -4.71 6.45
C LYS A 58 -0.69 -4.35 6.02
N CYS A 59 -1.10 -4.84 4.86
CA CYS A 59 -2.45 -4.73 4.33
C CYS A 59 -3.08 -6.12 4.26
N GLU A 60 -4.27 -6.26 4.83
CA GLU A 60 -5.01 -7.52 4.90
C GLU A 60 -6.39 -7.33 4.26
N TYR A 61 -6.68 -8.16 3.27
CA TYR A 61 -7.99 -8.30 2.66
C TYR A 61 -8.54 -9.67 3.05
N PHE A 62 -9.66 -9.69 3.76
CA PHE A 62 -10.19 -10.94 4.31
C PHE A 62 -11.71 -10.93 4.35
N GLN A 63 -12.30 -12.11 4.19
CA GLN A 63 -13.72 -12.33 4.40
C GLN A 63 -13.98 -12.75 5.87
N LYS A 64 -15.01 -12.19 6.51
CA LYS A 64 -15.45 -12.66 7.84
C LYS A 64 -16.44 -13.81 7.66
N GLU A 65 -16.44 -14.76 8.60
CA GLU A 65 -17.35 -15.90 8.58
C GLU A 65 -18.84 -15.47 8.52
N ASN A 66 -19.18 -14.40 9.24
CA ASN A 66 -20.55 -13.86 9.32
C ASN A 66 -20.88 -12.83 8.21
N ASP A 67 -19.95 -12.54 7.30
CA ASP A 67 -20.14 -11.56 6.23
C ASP A 67 -19.49 -12.06 4.92
N GLN A 68 -20.23 -12.93 4.23
CA GLN A 68 -19.75 -13.61 3.02
C GLN A 68 -19.84 -12.76 1.74
N ASN A 69 -20.44 -11.57 1.81
CA ASN A 69 -20.64 -10.72 0.64
C ASN A 69 -19.65 -9.56 0.57
N ASN A 70 -18.89 -9.33 1.64
CA ASN A 70 -17.92 -8.25 1.71
C ASN A 70 -16.49 -8.77 1.87
N THR A 71 -15.55 -8.00 1.34
CA THR A 71 -14.13 -8.12 1.67
C THR A 71 -13.79 -7.01 2.63
N HIS A 72 -13.32 -7.37 3.82
CA HIS A 72 -12.82 -6.39 4.78
C HIS A 72 -11.37 -6.05 4.47
N TYR A 73 -11.05 -4.78 4.64
CA TYR A 73 -9.69 -4.27 4.50
C TYR A 73 -9.18 -3.77 5.85
N LYS A 74 -7.97 -4.17 6.21
CA LYS A 74 -7.23 -3.66 7.36
C LYS A 74 -5.82 -3.27 6.93
N GLN A 75 -5.41 -2.07 7.31
CA GLN A 75 -4.05 -1.58 7.09
C GLN A 75 -3.41 -1.28 8.44
N SER A 76 -2.14 -1.63 8.59
CA SER A 76 -1.35 -1.33 9.78
C SER A 76 0.05 -0.93 9.34
N THR A 77 0.58 0.13 9.91
CA THR A 77 1.88 0.66 9.54
C THR A 77 2.70 0.94 10.78
N THR A 78 3.94 0.45 10.80
CA THR A 78 4.92 0.69 11.84
C THR A 78 5.99 1.60 11.26
N LEU A 79 6.26 2.71 11.95
CA LEU A 79 7.28 3.69 11.60
C LEU A 79 8.33 3.74 12.70
N ASN A 80 9.56 3.42 12.35
CA ASN A 80 10.73 3.53 13.22
C ASN A 80 11.68 4.59 12.66
N ILE A 81 11.90 5.65 13.41
CA ILE A 81 12.83 6.73 13.06
C ILE A 81 14.01 6.69 14.04
N ASN A 82 15.20 6.49 13.49
CA ASN A 82 16.46 6.44 14.22
C ASN A 82 17.26 7.73 13.95
N GLY A 83 17.68 8.41 15.00
CA GLY A 83 18.42 9.67 14.90
C GLY A 83 17.52 10.90 14.81
N PHE A 84 18.00 11.96 14.15
CA PHE A 84 17.31 13.24 13.90
C PHE A 84 17.06 14.18 15.09
N GLY A 85 17.36 13.76 16.33
CA GLY A 85 17.30 14.63 17.50
C GLY A 85 15.97 15.38 17.60
N TYR A 86 16.03 16.71 17.65
CA TYR A 86 14.87 17.60 17.76
C TYR A 86 13.94 17.58 16.54
N MET A 87 14.40 17.11 15.36
CA MET A 87 13.58 17.05 14.14
C MET A 87 12.73 15.78 14.03
N LYS A 88 12.92 14.81 14.94
CA LYS A 88 12.23 13.52 14.89
C LYS A 88 10.71 13.66 14.80
N SER A 89 10.12 14.51 15.66
CA SER A 89 8.66 14.72 15.70
C SER A 89 8.10 15.31 14.40
N LEU A 90 8.83 16.25 13.79
CA LEU A 90 8.44 16.83 12.50
C LEU A 90 8.48 15.80 11.37
N ILE A 91 9.53 14.97 11.34
CA ILE A 91 9.68 13.90 10.34
C ILE A 91 8.56 12.87 10.53
N GLU A 92 8.34 12.44 11.76
CA GLU A 92 7.30 11.49 12.14
C GLU A 92 5.91 11.96 11.71
N ASN A 93 5.53 13.19 12.09
CA ASN A 93 4.25 13.77 11.73
C ASN A 93 4.07 13.88 10.21
N THR A 94 5.14 14.27 9.49
CA THR A 94 5.12 14.36 8.03
C THR A 94 4.86 13.00 7.39
N ILE A 95 5.57 11.96 7.84
CA ILE A 95 5.43 10.59 7.32
C ILE A 95 4.04 10.04 7.65
N ILE A 96 3.56 10.16 8.90
CA ILE A 96 2.24 9.67 9.32
C ILE A 96 1.12 10.34 8.51
N ASN A 97 1.18 11.66 8.33
CA ASN A 97 0.20 12.39 7.54
C ASN A 97 0.21 11.93 6.07
N THR A 98 1.40 11.70 5.51
CA THR A 98 1.55 11.19 4.15
C THR A 98 0.95 9.79 4.01
N ILE A 99 1.23 8.88 4.96
CA ILE A 99 0.66 7.53 4.98
C ILE A 99 -0.85 7.61 5.04
N ARG A 100 -1.42 8.40 5.97
CA ARG A 100 -2.88 8.54 6.13
C ARG A 100 -3.57 9.01 4.84
N GLU A 101 -3.01 10.01 4.17
CA GLU A 101 -3.56 10.49 2.90
C GLU A 101 -3.42 9.45 1.78
N LYS A 102 -2.30 8.73 1.74
CA LYS A 102 -2.09 7.65 0.75
C LYS A 102 -2.98 6.43 1.00
N SER A 103 -3.27 6.06 2.25
CA SER A 103 -4.21 5.00 2.58
C SER A 103 -5.62 5.30 2.05
N LYS A 104 -6.11 6.54 2.22
CA LYS A 104 -7.41 6.97 1.67
C LYS A 104 -7.43 6.89 0.14
N GLN A 105 -6.37 7.38 -0.50
CA GLN A 105 -6.23 7.32 -1.96
C GLN A 105 -6.20 5.87 -2.47
N GLY A 106 -5.48 4.98 -1.77
CA GLY A 106 -5.38 3.56 -2.12
C GLY A 106 -6.74 2.85 -2.11
N ILE A 107 -7.58 3.11 -1.11
CA ILE A 107 -8.95 2.55 -1.04
C ILE A 107 -9.78 3.02 -2.25
N SER A 108 -9.72 4.30 -2.61
CA SER A 108 -10.44 4.83 -3.78
C SER A 108 -9.98 4.17 -5.07
N ILE A 109 -8.67 4.08 -5.29
CA ILE A 109 -8.08 3.45 -6.49
C ILE A 109 -8.48 1.98 -6.58
N MET A 110 -8.49 1.26 -5.45
CA MET A 110 -8.91 -0.14 -5.41
C MET A 110 -10.39 -0.27 -5.82
N ASN A 111 -11.28 0.55 -5.24
CA ASN A 111 -12.70 0.54 -5.59
C ASN A 111 -12.94 0.83 -7.09
N ASP A 112 -12.24 1.82 -7.64
CA ASP A 112 -12.36 2.16 -9.06
C ASP A 112 -11.80 1.06 -9.97
N THR A 113 -10.75 0.37 -9.52
CA THR A 113 -10.16 -0.76 -10.25
C THR A 113 -11.11 -1.97 -10.24
N ILE A 114 -11.71 -2.29 -9.09
CA ILE A 114 -12.72 -3.35 -8.99
C ILE A 114 -13.90 -3.06 -9.93
N LYS A 115 -14.45 -1.83 -9.90
CA LYS A 115 -15.55 -1.45 -10.80
C LYS A 115 -15.19 -1.64 -12.27
N ARG A 116 -13.99 -1.20 -12.69
CA ARG A 116 -13.50 -1.39 -14.06
C ARG A 116 -13.39 -2.86 -14.41
N THR A 117 -12.73 -3.67 -13.59
CA THR A 117 -12.56 -5.10 -13.83
C THR A 117 -13.89 -5.87 -13.87
N VAL A 118 -14.88 -5.52 -13.04
CA VAL A 118 -16.21 -6.13 -13.09
C VAL A 118 -16.93 -5.78 -14.40
N ASN A 119 -16.89 -4.52 -14.83
CA ASN A 119 -17.50 -4.09 -16.08
C ASN A 119 -16.87 -4.78 -17.30
N ASP A 120 -15.53 -4.89 -17.32
CA ASP A 120 -14.81 -5.57 -18.39
C ASP A 120 -15.20 -7.05 -18.48
N ASN A 121 -15.34 -7.73 -17.32
CA ASN A 121 -15.77 -9.12 -17.28
C ASN A 121 -17.23 -9.31 -17.74
N ILE A 122 -18.13 -8.38 -17.42
CA ILE A 122 -19.51 -8.42 -17.92
C ILE A 122 -19.53 -8.28 -19.44
N TYR A 123 -18.73 -7.36 -19.99
CA TYR A 123 -18.64 -7.15 -21.43
C TYR A 123 -18.14 -8.41 -22.17
N ILE A 124 -17.08 -9.05 -21.68
CA ILE A 124 -16.56 -10.30 -22.25
C ILE A 124 -17.63 -11.41 -22.24
N ASN A 125 -18.33 -11.59 -21.12
CA ASN A 125 -19.37 -12.61 -21.00
C ASN A 125 -20.56 -12.36 -21.96
N ASN A 126 -20.87 -11.11 -22.30
CA ASN A 126 -21.94 -10.79 -23.24
C ASN A 126 -21.51 -11.06 -24.69
N LEU A 127 -20.25 -10.75 -25.06
CA LEU A 127 -19.70 -11.08 -26.37
C LEU A 127 -19.66 -12.60 -26.65
N ASP A 128 -19.40 -13.41 -25.62
CA ASP A 128 -19.40 -14.87 -25.75
C ASP A 128 -20.81 -15.46 -25.87
N LYS A 129 -21.83 -14.77 -25.35
CA LYS A 129 -23.24 -15.16 -25.51
C LYS A 129 -23.79 -14.81 -26.90
N GLU A 130 -23.33 -13.73 -27.51
CA GLU A 130 -23.74 -13.32 -28.87
C GLU A 130 -23.10 -14.17 -29.98
N LYS A 131 -22.10 -15.00 -29.66
CA LYS A 131 -21.43 -15.93 -30.59
C LYS A 131 -21.99 -17.36 -30.57
N LYS A 132 -23.04 -17.63 -29.80
CA LYS A 132 -23.78 -18.90 -29.76
C LYS A 132 -25.15 -18.74 -30.37
#